data_AF-A0A7V4MGD4-F1
#
_entry.id   AF-A0A7V4MGD4-F1
#
_cell.length_a   1.000
_cell.length_b   1.000
_cell.length_c   1.000
_cell.angle_alpha   90.00
_cell.angle_beta   90.00
_cell.angle_gamma   90.00
#
_symmetry.space_group_name_H-M   'P 1'
#
loop_
_entity.id
_entity.type
_entity.pdbx_description
1 polymer ?
#
loop_
_entity_poly.entity_id
_entity_poly.type
_entity_poly.pdbx_seq_one_letter_code
_entity_poly.pdbx_strand_id
1 'polypeptide(L)'
;MKKSFSILGAAGAALGLVSPVAAAVLATVPMQGGMVMPMLMYHADHGHLHVLMPSEIPALTPLLASNPADSFNPADPWFGALDPSAGGAAFSRRYGFMWDSAMSDPLPPHHAVWLRKLASTPGLECYRYSGNAPKAFEPIFGTAGTTNARAWNLMMFHPCFTAPPGTNTHQAVFEAFLVNTNTGQEVPDSGTGPMTFNFTTLPDGRPALQLQSVTNHLAVTWSATATNWVLETAPALNGAAWNTVTNEPVPVGGQTGVVLAPDTPSGFFRLRRQP
;
A
#
# COMPACT_ATOMS: atom_id res chain seq x y z
N MET A 1 -22.69 -36.91 60.70
CA MET A 1 -21.46 -37.41 60.06
C MET A 1 -21.62 -37.35 58.55
N LYS A 2 -20.67 -36.70 57.87
CA LYS A 2 -20.72 -36.28 56.46
C LYS A 2 -20.60 -37.49 55.51
N LYS A 3 -21.38 -37.50 54.43
CA LYS A 3 -21.20 -38.38 53.26
C LYS A 3 -20.44 -37.61 52.18
N SER A 4 -19.33 -38.16 51.73
CA SER A 4 -18.47 -37.63 50.67
C SER A 4 -18.96 -38.13 49.31
N PHE A 5 -19.11 -37.23 48.33
CA PHE A 5 -19.24 -37.57 46.91
C PHE A 5 -18.03 -36.99 46.17
N SER A 6 -17.26 -37.86 45.53
CA SER A 6 -16.17 -37.50 44.62
C SER A 6 -16.71 -37.52 43.19
N ILE A 7 -16.61 -36.40 42.47
CA ILE A 7 -16.88 -36.31 41.03
C ILE A 7 -15.53 -36.18 40.32
N LEU A 8 -15.11 -37.23 39.60
CA LEU A 8 -14.06 -37.14 38.58
C LEU A 8 -14.67 -36.50 37.33
N GLY A 9 -14.28 -35.27 37.00
CA GLY A 9 -14.57 -34.64 35.72
C GLY A 9 -13.40 -34.86 34.76
N ALA A 10 -13.61 -35.62 33.68
CA ALA A 10 -12.66 -35.73 32.58
C ALA A 10 -12.76 -34.49 31.68
N ALA A 11 -11.71 -33.67 31.64
CA ALA A 11 -11.59 -32.57 30.69
C ALA A 11 -11.13 -33.11 29.33
N GLY A 12 -12.06 -33.31 28.40
CA GLY A 12 -11.76 -33.57 27.01
C GLY A 12 -11.40 -32.28 26.29
N ALA A 13 -10.13 -32.11 25.91
CA ALA A 13 -9.69 -31.03 25.05
C ALA A 13 -10.20 -31.27 23.63
N ALA A 14 -11.23 -30.53 23.21
CA ALA A 14 -11.68 -30.50 21.82
C ALA A 14 -10.66 -29.70 21.00
N LEU A 15 -9.79 -30.41 20.27
CA LEU A 15 -8.97 -29.84 19.20
C LEU A 15 -9.91 -29.45 18.05
N GLY A 16 -10.34 -28.18 18.04
CA GLY A 16 -11.06 -27.61 16.91
C GLY A 16 -10.16 -27.61 15.68
N LEU A 17 -10.51 -28.41 14.67
CA LEU A 17 -9.89 -28.34 13.35
C LEU A 17 -10.22 -26.97 12.75
N VAL A 18 -9.23 -26.08 12.75
CA VAL A 18 -9.32 -24.82 12.00
C VAL A 18 -9.16 -25.19 10.53
N SER A 19 -10.26 -25.18 9.78
CA SER A 19 -10.21 -25.36 8.32
C SER A 19 -9.32 -24.26 7.73
N PRO A 20 -8.33 -24.59 6.89
CA PRO A 20 -7.52 -23.57 6.23
C PRO A 20 -8.44 -22.72 5.37
N VAL A 21 -8.48 -21.41 5.62
CA VAL A 21 -9.16 -20.46 4.76
C VAL A 21 -8.48 -20.54 3.39
N ALA A 22 -9.23 -20.90 2.35
CA ALA A 22 -8.70 -20.97 1.00
C ALA A 22 -8.25 -19.57 0.54
N ALA A 23 -7.04 -19.52 -0.03
CA ALA A 23 -6.50 -18.31 -0.65
C ALA A 23 -7.45 -17.76 -1.72
N ALA A 24 -7.81 -16.49 -1.63
CA ALA A 24 -8.63 -15.83 -2.65
C ALA A 24 -7.76 -15.07 -3.67
N VAL A 25 -8.24 -15.01 -4.91
CA VAL A 25 -7.71 -14.11 -5.94
C VAL A 25 -8.60 -12.87 -5.97
N LEU A 26 -8.09 -11.75 -5.49
CA LEU A 26 -8.81 -10.50 -5.35
C LEU A 26 -8.90 -9.79 -6.71
N ALA A 27 -10.13 -9.48 -7.11
CA ALA A 27 -10.44 -8.74 -8.34
C ALA A 27 -10.49 -7.21 -8.13
N THR A 28 -10.28 -6.73 -6.90
CA THR A 28 -10.29 -5.31 -6.53
C THR A 28 -9.28 -5.04 -5.40
N VAL A 29 -8.78 -3.81 -5.31
CA VAL A 29 -7.91 -3.37 -4.20
C VAL A 29 -8.78 -3.01 -2.98
N PRO A 30 -8.60 -3.67 -1.81
CA PRO A 30 -9.39 -3.40 -0.61
C PRO A 30 -9.27 -1.96 -0.08
N MET A 31 -10.32 -1.46 0.58
CA MET A 31 -10.33 -0.12 1.19
C MET A 31 -9.58 -0.05 2.53
N GLN A 32 -9.26 -1.19 3.16
CA GLN A 32 -8.48 -1.29 4.42
C GLN A 32 -9.00 -0.43 5.59
N GLY A 33 -10.30 -0.14 5.61
CA GLY A 33 -10.95 0.66 6.65
C GLY A 33 -11.97 1.63 6.09
N GLY A 34 -12.44 2.57 6.93
CA GLY A 34 -13.37 3.63 6.54
C GLY A 34 -12.71 4.72 5.69
N MET A 35 -13.48 5.49 4.94
CA MET A 35 -12.96 6.59 4.13
C MET A 35 -12.53 7.77 5.02
N VAL A 36 -11.43 8.41 4.66
CA VAL A 36 -10.83 9.56 5.36
C VAL A 36 -10.72 10.68 4.34
N MET A 37 -11.66 11.63 4.31
CA MET A 37 -11.72 12.60 3.22
C MET A 37 -11.72 14.02 3.76
N PRO A 38 -10.81 14.91 3.33
CA PRO A 38 -11.09 16.33 3.35
C PRO A 38 -12.42 16.62 2.66
N MET A 39 -13.22 17.45 3.31
CA MET A 39 -14.43 18.04 2.74
C MET A 39 -14.06 19.40 2.17
N LEU A 40 -14.21 19.55 0.86
CA LEU A 40 -13.91 20.78 0.13
C LEU A 40 -15.21 21.52 -0.17
N MET A 41 -15.20 22.83 0.03
CA MET A 41 -16.35 23.69 -0.25
C MET A 41 -15.90 25.01 -0.87
N TYR A 42 -16.78 25.65 -1.63
CA TYR A 42 -16.53 26.98 -2.20
C TYR A 42 -17.46 28.02 -1.58
N HIS A 43 -16.90 29.17 -1.20
CA HIS A 43 -17.66 30.29 -0.65
C HIS A 43 -17.49 31.51 -1.57
N ALA A 44 -18.60 32.02 -2.11
CA ALA A 44 -18.61 33.06 -3.13
C ALA A 44 -18.31 34.46 -2.57
N ASP A 45 -18.59 34.70 -1.29
CA ASP A 45 -18.28 35.95 -0.58
C ASP A 45 -16.78 36.23 -0.51
N HIS A 46 -15.98 35.17 -0.45
CA HIS A 46 -14.52 35.26 -0.41
C HIS A 46 -13.83 34.79 -1.70
N GLY A 47 -14.56 34.18 -2.64
CA GLY A 47 -14.01 33.71 -3.91
C GLY A 47 -12.97 32.60 -3.81
N HIS A 48 -12.92 31.85 -2.70
CA HIS A 48 -11.94 30.80 -2.48
C HIS A 48 -12.53 29.51 -1.93
N LEU A 49 -11.73 28.46 -2.00
CA LEU A 49 -12.07 27.13 -1.50
C LEU A 49 -11.69 27.00 -0.03
N HIS A 50 -12.55 26.38 0.77
CA HIS A 50 -12.24 25.96 2.13
C HIS A 50 -12.12 24.44 2.20
N VAL A 51 -11.37 23.97 3.20
CA VAL A 51 -11.23 22.55 3.50
C VAL A 51 -11.43 22.27 4.97
N LEU A 52 -12.20 21.23 5.27
CA LEU A 52 -12.24 20.62 6.59
C LEU A 52 -11.43 19.32 6.54
N MET A 53 -10.32 19.27 7.27
CA MET A 53 -9.45 18.10 7.33
C MET A 53 -9.97 17.06 8.33
N PRO A 54 -9.99 15.76 7.97
CA PRO A 54 -10.26 14.70 8.93
C PRO A 54 -9.09 14.53 9.89
N SER A 55 -9.35 14.04 11.10
CA SER A 55 -8.33 13.78 12.13
C SER A 55 -7.70 12.39 12.05
N GLU A 56 -8.33 11.45 11.33
CA GLU A 56 -7.83 10.09 11.21
C GLU A 56 -6.61 10.02 10.26
N ILE A 57 -5.61 9.22 10.65
CA ILE A 57 -4.41 8.94 9.88
C ILE A 57 -4.49 7.48 9.39
N PRO A 58 -4.70 7.22 8.10
CA PRO A 58 -4.78 5.88 7.57
C PRO A 58 -3.39 5.22 7.49
N ALA A 59 -3.39 3.90 7.70
CA ALA A 59 -2.21 3.08 7.44
C ALA A 59 -2.14 2.68 5.96
N LEU A 60 -0.92 2.64 5.42
CA LEU A 60 -0.54 1.89 4.22
C LEU A 60 -0.27 0.45 4.65
N THR A 61 -1.11 -0.49 4.23
CA THR A 61 -1.01 -1.89 4.66
C THR A 61 -0.70 -2.78 3.46
N PRO A 62 0.37 -3.61 3.50
CA PRO A 62 0.66 -4.58 2.45
C PRO A 62 -0.42 -5.68 2.38
N LEU A 63 -0.59 -6.28 1.20
CA LEU A 63 -1.54 -7.40 1.05
C LEU A 63 -1.20 -8.56 2.01
N LEU A 64 0.09 -8.85 2.20
CA LEU A 64 0.54 -9.88 3.15
C LEU A 64 0.12 -9.63 4.60
N ALA A 65 -0.06 -8.36 4.98
CA ALA A 65 -0.49 -8.01 6.32
C ALA A 65 -2.01 -8.00 6.44
N SER A 66 -2.73 -7.44 5.45
CA SER A 66 -4.19 -7.34 5.51
C SER A 66 -4.89 -8.66 5.16
N ASN A 67 -4.40 -9.37 4.14
CA ASN A 67 -4.97 -10.60 3.59
C ASN A 67 -3.84 -11.62 3.32
N PRO A 68 -3.26 -12.24 4.36
CA PRO A 68 -2.02 -13.00 4.23
C PRO A 68 -2.10 -14.19 3.27
N ALA A 69 -3.26 -14.78 3.04
CA ALA A 69 -3.41 -15.91 2.12
C ALA A 69 -3.72 -15.49 0.67
N ASP A 70 -4.09 -14.23 0.44
CA ASP A 70 -4.66 -13.80 -0.83
C ASP A 70 -3.59 -13.30 -1.82
N SER A 71 -3.99 -13.26 -3.08
CA SER A 71 -3.25 -12.64 -4.19
C SER A 71 -4.18 -11.74 -5.01
N PHE A 72 -3.62 -10.89 -5.86
CA PHE A 72 -4.37 -10.21 -6.91
C PHE A 72 -4.35 -11.01 -8.20
N ASN A 73 -5.37 -10.82 -9.04
CA ASN A 73 -5.36 -11.38 -10.38
C ASN A 73 -4.17 -10.81 -11.20
N PRO A 74 -3.28 -11.64 -11.77
CA PRO A 74 -2.15 -11.18 -12.58
C PRO A 74 -2.52 -10.32 -13.80
N ALA A 75 -3.75 -10.42 -14.28
CA ALA A 75 -4.26 -9.59 -15.38
C ALA A 75 -4.70 -8.19 -14.93
N ASP A 76 -4.82 -7.92 -13.63
CA ASP A 76 -5.29 -6.64 -13.12
C ASP A 76 -4.16 -5.58 -13.07
N PRO A 77 -4.46 -4.29 -13.37
CA PRO A 77 -3.43 -3.26 -13.51
C PRO A 77 -2.59 -2.98 -12.25
N TRP A 78 -3.09 -3.31 -11.07
CA TRP A 78 -2.39 -3.11 -9.79
C TRP A 78 -1.54 -4.30 -9.36
N PHE A 79 -1.62 -5.45 -10.04
CA PHE A 79 -0.89 -6.66 -9.65
C PHE A 79 0.60 -6.42 -9.50
N GLY A 80 1.23 -5.83 -10.53
CA GLY A 80 2.67 -5.60 -10.54
C GLY A 80 3.17 -4.74 -9.37
N ALA A 81 2.36 -3.79 -8.91
CA ALA A 81 2.71 -2.90 -7.80
C ALA A 81 2.40 -3.51 -6.43
N LEU A 82 1.21 -4.11 -6.28
CA LEU A 82 0.66 -4.43 -4.96
C LEU A 82 0.78 -5.91 -4.57
N ASP A 83 0.89 -6.82 -5.54
CA ASP A 83 0.92 -8.24 -5.24
C ASP A 83 2.25 -8.66 -4.61
N PRO A 84 2.25 -9.43 -3.52
CA PRO A 84 3.48 -9.87 -2.85
C PRO A 84 4.40 -10.77 -3.69
N SER A 85 3.84 -11.45 -4.69
CA SER A 85 4.61 -12.22 -5.67
C SER A 85 5.24 -11.34 -6.76
N ALA A 86 4.92 -10.03 -6.77
CA ALA A 86 5.49 -9.01 -7.65
C ALA A 86 6.13 -7.88 -6.82
N GLY A 87 5.53 -6.68 -6.80
CA GLY A 87 6.06 -5.51 -6.08
C GLY A 87 5.82 -5.55 -4.57
N GLY A 88 4.64 -5.97 -4.14
CA GLY A 88 4.27 -6.08 -2.72
C GLY A 88 4.24 -4.75 -1.96
N ALA A 89 3.96 -3.63 -2.64
CA ALA A 89 3.87 -2.32 -1.99
C ALA A 89 2.78 -2.29 -0.91
N ALA A 90 3.03 -1.56 0.17
CA ALA A 90 1.97 -1.15 1.09
C ALA A 90 1.05 -0.17 0.37
N PHE A 91 -0.26 -0.27 0.58
CA PHE A 91 -1.23 0.61 -0.09
C PHE A 91 -2.31 1.11 0.85
N SER A 92 -3.02 2.16 0.45
CA SER A 92 -4.26 2.59 1.09
C SER A 92 -5.11 3.37 0.10
N ARG A 93 -6.43 3.15 0.16
CA ARG A 93 -7.42 3.90 -0.63
C ARG A 93 -8.30 4.81 0.24
N ARG A 94 -7.97 4.89 1.53
CA ARG A 94 -8.81 5.53 2.54
C ARG A 94 -8.87 7.04 2.34
N TYR A 95 -7.74 7.66 2.03
CA TYR A 95 -7.75 9.08 1.66
C TYR A 95 -8.50 9.30 0.34
N GLY A 96 -9.33 10.35 0.33
CA GLY A 96 -10.04 10.79 -0.87
C GLY A 96 -10.34 12.27 -0.82
N PHE A 97 -10.96 12.78 -1.87
CA PHE A 97 -11.43 14.16 -1.96
C PHE A 97 -12.96 14.13 -2.11
N MET A 98 -13.64 14.93 -1.30
CA MET A 98 -15.10 15.00 -1.29
C MET A 98 -15.55 16.46 -1.41
N TRP A 99 -16.48 16.71 -2.32
CA TRP A 99 -17.12 18.01 -2.45
C TRP A 99 -18.31 18.07 -1.52
N ASP A 100 -18.36 19.09 -0.66
CA ASP A 100 -19.50 19.35 0.20
C ASP A 100 -20.51 20.23 -0.55
N SER A 101 -21.41 19.60 -1.30
CA SER A 101 -22.43 20.35 -2.06
C SER A 101 -23.47 21.04 -1.17
N ALA A 102 -23.59 20.66 0.10
CA ALA A 102 -24.54 21.30 1.01
C ALA A 102 -23.99 22.61 1.58
N MET A 103 -22.66 22.70 1.74
CA MET A 103 -21.96 23.87 2.28
C MET A 103 -21.29 24.73 1.19
N SER A 104 -21.44 24.38 -0.09
CA SER A 104 -20.83 25.11 -1.19
C SER A 104 -21.81 26.01 -1.92
N ASP A 105 -21.38 27.25 -2.17
CA ASP A 105 -21.99 28.10 -3.18
C ASP A 105 -21.75 27.53 -4.60
N PRO A 106 -22.59 27.88 -5.59
CA PRO A 106 -22.30 27.60 -6.98
C PRO A 106 -20.97 28.21 -7.41
N LEU A 107 -20.16 27.45 -8.14
CA LEU A 107 -18.95 27.98 -8.76
C LEU A 107 -19.32 29.08 -9.77
N PRO A 108 -18.50 30.14 -9.91
CA PRO A 108 -18.71 31.13 -10.95
C PRO A 108 -18.70 30.50 -12.34
N PRO A 109 -19.41 31.07 -13.33
CA PRO A 109 -19.36 30.57 -14.70
C PRO A 109 -17.92 30.42 -15.20
N HIS A 110 -17.66 29.38 -15.98
CA HIS A 110 -16.35 29.09 -16.55
C HIS A 110 -15.25 28.83 -15.50
N HIS A 111 -15.59 28.24 -14.37
CA HIS A 111 -14.62 27.80 -13.35
C HIS A 111 -14.71 26.29 -13.13
N ALA A 112 -13.56 25.67 -12.92
CA ALA A 112 -13.43 24.27 -12.52
C ALA A 112 -12.48 24.16 -11.33
N VAL A 113 -12.72 23.19 -10.46
CA VAL A 113 -11.79 22.87 -9.35
C VAL A 113 -10.71 21.92 -9.86
N TRP A 114 -9.46 22.26 -9.57
CA TRP A 114 -8.31 21.40 -9.80
C TRP A 114 -7.70 20.98 -8.48
N LEU A 115 -7.10 19.80 -8.47
CA LEU A 115 -6.30 19.29 -7.35
C LEU A 115 -4.85 19.29 -7.78
N ARG A 116 -3.93 19.71 -6.91
CA ARG A 116 -2.48 19.57 -7.10
C ARG A 116 -1.79 18.99 -5.88
N LYS A 117 -0.73 18.20 -6.11
CA LYS A 117 0.22 17.78 -5.08
C LYS A 117 1.39 18.77 -5.06
N LEU A 118 1.57 19.43 -3.91
CA LEU A 118 2.62 20.42 -3.66
C LEU A 118 3.92 19.76 -3.23
N ALA A 119 3.83 18.75 -2.36
CA ALA A 119 5.00 18.03 -1.84
C ALA A 119 4.64 16.58 -1.50
N SER A 120 5.64 15.72 -1.43
CA SER A 120 5.47 14.31 -1.03
C SER A 120 6.77 13.76 -0.47
N THR A 121 6.68 12.91 0.55
CA THR A 121 7.83 12.11 1.00
C THR A 121 8.31 11.19 -0.14
N PRO A 122 9.63 10.96 -0.29
CA PRO A 122 10.15 10.00 -1.26
C PRO A 122 9.52 8.61 -1.09
N GLY A 123 9.23 7.96 -2.21
CA GLY A 123 8.62 6.62 -2.24
C GLY A 123 7.11 6.57 -2.01
N LEU A 124 6.45 7.70 -1.68
CA LEU A 124 4.99 7.77 -1.64
C LEU A 124 4.44 8.10 -3.03
N GLU A 125 3.75 7.13 -3.62
CA GLU A 125 3.16 7.21 -4.95
C GLU A 125 1.64 7.29 -4.86
N CYS A 126 1.01 7.80 -5.92
CA CYS A 126 -0.42 8.06 -5.99
C CYS A 126 -0.99 7.65 -7.35
N TYR A 127 -2.06 6.85 -7.32
CA TYR A 127 -2.67 6.26 -8.49
C TYR A 127 -4.16 6.54 -8.54
N ARG A 128 -4.68 6.87 -9.72
CA ARG A 128 -6.11 6.79 -9.99
C ARG A 128 -6.48 5.31 -10.08
N TYR A 129 -7.39 4.88 -9.19
CA TYR A 129 -7.87 3.52 -9.13
C TYR A 129 -9.29 3.39 -9.70
N SER A 130 -9.53 2.36 -10.50
CA SER A 130 -10.86 1.86 -10.84
C SER A 130 -10.89 0.34 -10.72
N GLY A 131 -11.77 -0.17 -9.86
CA GLY A 131 -12.05 -1.62 -9.77
C GLY A 131 -13.05 -2.13 -10.81
N ASN A 132 -13.75 -1.21 -11.49
CA ASN A 132 -14.74 -1.51 -12.52
C ASN A 132 -14.12 -1.45 -13.90
N ALA A 133 -14.62 -2.23 -14.86
CA ALA A 133 -14.15 -2.23 -16.24
C ALA A 133 -14.44 -0.88 -16.95
N PRO A 134 -13.49 -0.28 -17.69
CA PRO A 134 -12.08 -0.67 -17.75
C PRO A 134 -11.37 -0.40 -16.41
N LYS A 135 -10.73 -1.45 -15.87
CA LYS A 135 -9.97 -1.36 -14.61
C LYS A 135 -8.77 -0.44 -14.81
N ALA A 136 -8.42 0.32 -13.77
CA ALA A 136 -7.36 1.32 -13.87
C ALA A 136 -6.50 1.36 -12.60
N PHE A 137 -5.21 1.58 -12.80
CA PHE A 137 -4.21 1.89 -11.77
C PHE A 137 -3.20 2.87 -12.36
N GLU A 138 -3.69 4.06 -12.70
CA GLU A 138 -2.96 5.04 -13.51
C GLU A 138 -2.16 5.98 -12.59
N PRO A 139 -0.86 6.21 -12.82
CA PRO A 139 -0.10 7.14 -12.02
C PRO A 139 -0.68 8.56 -12.16
N ILE A 140 -0.71 9.30 -11.05
CA ILE A 140 -1.17 10.69 -11.00
C ILE A 140 -0.32 11.49 -10.02
N PHE A 141 -0.45 12.81 -10.07
CA PHE A 141 0.14 13.72 -9.09
C PHE A 141 1.67 13.54 -8.96
N GLY A 142 2.39 13.57 -10.07
CA GLY A 142 3.86 13.44 -10.07
C GLY A 142 4.38 12.01 -10.03
N THR A 143 3.52 11.01 -9.78
CA THR A 143 3.92 9.60 -9.86
C THR A 143 4.34 9.27 -11.29
N ALA A 144 5.44 8.55 -11.46
CA ALA A 144 5.99 8.18 -12.77
C ALA A 144 6.13 9.37 -13.76
N GLY A 145 6.44 10.57 -13.26
CA GLY A 145 6.64 11.76 -14.09
C GLY A 145 5.35 12.39 -14.63
N THR A 146 4.18 11.99 -14.14
CA THR A 146 2.90 12.63 -14.49
C THR A 146 2.82 14.07 -13.98
N THR A 147 1.85 14.84 -14.48
CA THR A 147 1.61 16.18 -13.95
C THR A 147 1.26 16.10 -12.46
N ASN A 148 1.67 17.12 -11.69
CA ASN A 148 1.33 17.23 -10.28
C ASN A 148 -0.10 17.73 -10.04
N ALA A 149 -0.85 18.08 -11.08
CA ALA A 149 -2.20 18.63 -11.00
C ALA A 149 -3.17 17.97 -11.98
N ARG A 150 -4.47 17.98 -11.64
CA ARG A 150 -5.56 17.50 -12.50
C ARG A 150 -6.87 18.21 -12.22
N ALA A 151 -7.68 18.38 -13.26
CA ALA A 151 -9.08 18.77 -13.11
C ALA A 151 -9.85 17.71 -12.31
N TRP A 152 -10.75 18.18 -11.43
CA TRP A 152 -11.62 17.34 -10.63
C TRP A 152 -13.07 17.60 -11.01
N ASN A 153 -13.83 16.53 -11.22
CA ASN A 153 -15.25 16.59 -11.58
C ASN A 153 -16.17 16.72 -10.35
N LEU A 154 -15.61 17.05 -9.18
CA LEU A 154 -16.31 17.21 -7.89
C LEU A 154 -16.96 15.92 -7.34
N MET A 155 -16.93 14.82 -8.09
CA MET A 155 -17.36 13.52 -7.60
C MET A 155 -16.33 12.97 -6.62
N MET A 156 -16.81 12.21 -5.62
CA MET A 156 -15.95 11.54 -4.66
C MET A 156 -14.80 10.80 -5.35
N PHE A 157 -13.57 11.17 -5.01
CA PHE A 157 -12.38 10.69 -5.68
C PHE A 157 -11.42 10.04 -4.69
N HIS A 158 -11.27 8.71 -4.78
CA HIS A 158 -10.36 7.91 -3.97
C HIS A 158 -9.16 7.43 -4.77
N PRO A 159 -8.03 8.15 -4.75
CA PRO A 159 -6.78 7.60 -5.23
C PRO A 159 -6.32 6.42 -4.36
N CYS A 160 -5.49 5.57 -4.93
CA CYS A 160 -4.69 4.61 -4.18
C CYS A 160 -3.32 5.22 -3.92
N PHE A 161 -2.92 5.30 -2.66
CA PHE A 161 -1.56 5.66 -2.28
C PHE A 161 -0.75 4.40 -2.03
N THR A 162 0.52 4.41 -2.42
CA THR A 162 1.42 3.27 -2.19
C THR A 162 2.78 3.73 -1.69
N ALA A 163 3.44 2.87 -0.91
CA ALA A 163 4.82 3.06 -0.50
C ALA A 163 5.50 1.71 -0.27
N PRO A 164 6.86 1.65 -0.21
CA PRO A 164 7.54 0.45 0.25
C PRO A 164 7.04 0.03 1.64
N PRO A 165 6.83 -1.27 1.90
CA PRO A 165 6.43 -1.74 3.21
C PRO A 165 7.48 -1.43 4.28
N GLY A 166 7.05 -1.24 5.53
CA GLY A 166 7.95 -0.91 6.64
C GLY A 166 7.23 -0.21 7.78
N THR A 167 7.97 0.40 8.70
CA THR A 167 7.42 1.14 9.86
C THR A 167 7.60 2.66 9.71
N ASN A 168 7.69 3.14 8.47
CA ASN A 168 7.93 4.55 8.17
C ASN A 168 6.63 5.35 8.17
N THR A 169 6.77 6.66 8.38
CA THR A 169 5.70 7.63 8.15
C THR A 169 5.87 8.30 6.79
N HIS A 170 4.77 8.48 6.06
CA HIS A 170 4.76 9.20 4.80
C HIS A 170 3.82 10.40 4.85
N GLN A 171 4.07 11.36 3.98
CA GLN A 171 3.24 12.56 3.86
C GLN A 171 3.09 12.96 2.40
N ALA A 172 1.89 13.44 2.03
CA ALA A 172 1.65 14.19 0.82
C ALA A 172 0.91 15.49 1.16
N VAL A 173 1.34 16.60 0.57
CA VAL A 173 0.68 17.90 0.73
C VAL A 173 -0.03 18.23 -0.58
N PHE A 174 -1.33 18.45 -0.49
CA PHE A 174 -2.20 18.79 -1.61
C PHE A 174 -2.77 20.20 -1.47
N GLU A 175 -3.34 20.70 -2.56
CA GLU A 175 -4.16 21.89 -2.57
C GLU A 175 -5.24 21.72 -3.64
N ALA A 176 -6.43 22.28 -3.39
CA ALA A 176 -7.43 22.48 -4.42
C ALA A 176 -7.52 23.97 -4.76
N PHE A 177 -7.72 24.30 -6.03
CA PHE A 177 -7.76 25.67 -6.53
C PHE A 177 -8.71 25.79 -7.72
N LEU A 178 -9.15 27.00 -8.03
CA LEU A 178 -9.98 27.25 -9.20
C LEU A 178 -9.14 27.52 -10.44
N VAL A 179 -9.63 27.04 -11.58
CA VAL A 179 -9.09 27.34 -12.91
C VAL A 179 -10.21 27.93 -13.75
N ASN A 180 -9.92 29.07 -14.40
CA ASN A 180 -10.80 29.67 -15.38
C ASN A 180 -10.74 28.85 -16.68
N THR A 181 -11.84 28.21 -17.05
CA THR A 181 -11.89 27.26 -18.16
C THR A 181 -11.82 27.93 -19.54
N ASN A 182 -12.04 29.24 -19.63
CA ASN A 182 -11.89 29.98 -20.89
C ASN A 182 -10.42 30.29 -21.20
N THR A 183 -9.59 30.44 -20.17
CA THR A 183 -8.17 30.84 -20.29
C THR A 183 -7.19 29.74 -19.93
N GLY A 184 -7.65 28.71 -19.21
CA GLY A 184 -6.81 27.68 -18.61
C GLY A 184 -5.94 28.16 -17.45
N GLN A 185 -6.12 29.39 -16.97
CA GLN A 185 -5.32 29.97 -15.91
C GLN A 185 -5.93 29.69 -14.54
N GLU A 186 -5.05 29.47 -13.55
CA GLU A 186 -5.44 29.46 -12.14
C GLU A 186 -6.04 30.82 -11.76
N VAL A 187 -7.12 30.78 -10.98
CA VAL A 187 -7.69 31.98 -10.37
C VAL A 187 -6.85 32.34 -9.14
N PRO A 188 -6.24 33.53 -9.09
CA PRO A 188 -5.43 33.94 -7.96
C PRO A 188 -6.19 33.82 -6.64
N ASP A 189 -5.48 33.39 -5.59
CA ASP A 189 -5.97 33.32 -4.21
C ASP A 189 -7.25 32.47 -3.99
N SER A 190 -7.59 31.60 -4.95
CA SER A 190 -8.78 30.73 -4.89
C SER A 190 -8.55 29.40 -4.15
N GLY A 191 -7.32 29.15 -3.72
CA GLY A 191 -6.88 27.85 -3.19
C GLY A 191 -7.38 27.55 -1.78
N THR A 192 -7.42 26.27 -1.42
CA THR A 192 -7.68 25.80 -0.04
C THR A 192 -6.53 26.08 0.93
N GLY A 193 -5.35 26.45 0.42
CA GLY A 193 -4.10 26.26 1.14
C GLY A 193 -3.75 24.77 1.29
N PRO A 194 -2.68 24.44 2.05
CA PRO A 194 -2.13 23.10 2.13
C PRO A 194 -3.03 22.12 2.90
N MET A 195 -3.40 21.03 2.24
CA MET A 195 -4.03 19.84 2.80
C MET A 195 -2.97 18.77 3.03
N THR A 196 -2.66 18.46 4.30
CA THR A 196 -1.62 17.48 4.64
C THR A 196 -2.21 16.10 4.88
N PHE A 197 -1.86 15.14 4.04
CA PHE A 197 -2.24 13.74 4.18
C PHE A 197 -1.07 12.99 4.82
N ASN A 198 -1.29 12.43 6.00
CA ASN A 198 -0.27 11.68 6.74
C ASN A 198 -0.58 10.19 6.69
N PHE A 199 0.45 9.37 6.60
CA PHE A 199 0.32 7.92 6.57
C PHE A 199 1.28 7.28 7.56
N THR A 200 0.85 6.19 8.17
CA THR A 200 1.76 5.21 8.77
C THR A 200 1.87 4.01 7.84
N THR A 201 3.01 3.34 7.82
CA THR A 201 3.17 2.10 7.03
C THR A 201 3.25 0.92 7.96
N LEU A 202 2.73 -0.23 7.52
CA LEU A 202 2.93 -1.51 8.19
C LEU A 202 3.98 -2.36 7.47
N PRO A 203 4.77 -3.15 8.21
CA PRO A 203 5.66 -4.14 7.60
C PRO A 203 4.82 -5.19 6.85
N ASP A 204 5.37 -5.75 5.77
CA ASP A 204 4.69 -6.78 4.97
C ASP A 204 4.77 -8.18 5.59
N GLY A 205 5.42 -8.34 6.74
CA GLY A 205 5.60 -9.64 7.38
C GLY A 205 6.51 -10.59 6.60
N ARG A 206 7.21 -10.10 5.57
CA ARG A 206 8.19 -10.89 4.83
C ARG A 206 9.29 -11.39 5.79
N PRO A 207 9.73 -12.65 5.66
CA PRO A 207 10.76 -13.17 6.53
C PRO A 207 12.03 -12.36 6.38
N ALA A 208 12.65 -12.02 7.52
CA ALA A 208 13.95 -11.36 7.51
C ALA A 208 15.01 -12.34 6.99
N LEU A 209 15.83 -11.87 6.05
CA LEU A 209 17.03 -12.56 5.63
C LEU A 209 18.13 -12.32 6.66
N GLN A 210 18.89 -13.37 6.97
CA GLN A 210 20.13 -13.29 7.74
C GLN A 210 21.29 -13.72 6.84
N LEU A 211 22.38 -12.98 6.94
CA LEU A 211 23.61 -13.23 6.20
C LEU A 211 24.69 -13.62 7.20
N GLN A 212 25.28 -14.80 7.03
CA GLN A 212 26.34 -15.29 7.88
C GLN A 212 27.51 -15.80 7.04
N SER A 213 28.72 -15.33 7.34
CA SER A 213 29.91 -15.97 6.78
C SER A 213 30.13 -17.32 7.46
N VAL A 214 30.25 -18.36 6.64
CA VAL A 214 30.69 -19.71 6.99
C VAL A 214 32.02 -19.96 6.28
N THR A 215 32.84 -20.91 6.71
CA THR A 215 34.22 -21.11 6.18
C THR A 215 34.27 -21.05 4.65
N ASN A 216 34.83 -19.97 4.10
CA ASN A 216 34.89 -19.63 2.66
C ASN A 216 33.55 -19.61 1.92
N HIS A 217 32.42 -19.33 2.59
CA HIS A 217 31.08 -19.31 2.00
C HIS A 217 30.21 -18.22 2.65
N LEU A 218 29.09 -17.91 2.00
CA LEU A 218 28.03 -17.07 2.56
C LEU A 218 26.76 -17.91 2.73
N ALA A 219 26.27 -18.02 3.97
CA ALA A 219 24.95 -18.56 4.25
C ALA A 219 23.92 -17.43 4.21
N VAL A 220 22.86 -17.63 3.43
CA VAL A 220 21.70 -16.74 3.35
C VAL A 220 20.51 -17.52 3.90
N THR A 221 20.02 -17.13 5.06
CA THR A 221 19.00 -17.89 5.81
C THR A 221 17.77 -17.05 6.16
N TRP A 222 16.65 -17.72 6.42
CA TRP A 222 15.39 -17.14 6.89
C TRP A 222 14.65 -18.14 7.80
N SER A 223 13.57 -17.69 8.44
CA SER A 223 12.79 -18.55 9.34
C SER A 223 12.27 -19.81 8.64
N ALA A 224 12.47 -20.99 9.23
CA ALA A 224 11.94 -22.25 8.66
C ALA A 224 10.41 -22.34 8.69
N THR A 225 9.74 -21.51 9.50
CA THR A 225 8.27 -21.42 9.52
C THR A 225 7.71 -20.67 8.32
N ALA A 226 8.56 -19.96 7.56
CA ALA A 226 8.14 -19.24 6.38
C ALA A 226 8.11 -20.18 5.17
N THR A 227 6.91 -20.57 4.76
CA THR A 227 6.67 -21.40 3.57
C THR A 227 6.33 -20.55 2.35
N ASN A 228 6.48 -21.13 1.15
CA ASN A 228 6.16 -20.49 -0.13
C ASN A 228 6.99 -19.23 -0.44
N TRP A 229 8.27 -19.24 -0.06
CA TRP A 229 9.22 -18.19 -0.39
C TRP A 229 10.36 -18.75 -1.22
N VAL A 230 10.78 -17.98 -2.23
CA VAL A 230 11.97 -18.26 -3.02
C VAL A 230 12.99 -17.15 -2.81
N LEU A 231 14.26 -17.53 -2.69
CA LEU A 231 15.37 -16.59 -2.63
C LEU A 231 15.70 -16.09 -4.04
N GLU A 232 15.81 -14.78 -4.19
CA GLU A 232 16.25 -14.14 -5.43
C GLU A 232 17.50 -13.30 -5.21
N THR A 233 18.26 -13.10 -6.28
CA THR A 233 19.42 -12.24 -6.31
C THR A 233 19.40 -11.27 -7.50
N ALA A 234 19.99 -10.09 -7.32
CA ALA A 234 20.19 -9.09 -8.36
C ALA A 234 21.52 -8.35 -8.16
N PRO A 235 22.21 -7.92 -9.24
CA PRO A 235 23.47 -7.17 -9.13
C PRO A 235 23.29 -5.73 -8.63
N ALA A 236 22.06 -5.19 -8.67
CA ALA A 236 21.73 -3.85 -8.18
C ALA A 236 20.31 -3.81 -7.59
N LEU A 237 20.05 -2.88 -6.68
CA LEU A 237 18.72 -2.68 -6.10
C LEU A 237 17.71 -2.12 -7.11
N ASN A 238 18.16 -1.22 -7.97
CA ASN A 238 17.30 -0.46 -8.88
C ASN A 238 17.59 -0.82 -10.33
N GLY A 239 16.54 -1.08 -11.13
CA GLY A 239 16.65 -1.31 -12.57
C GLY A 239 17.25 -2.66 -12.99
N ALA A 240 17.59 -3.54 -12.04
CA ALA A 240 18.10 -4.88 -12.34
C ALA A 240 16.99 -5.94 -12.31
N ALA A 241 17.13 -6.97 -13.15
CA ALA A 241 16.30 -8.16 -13.09
C ALA A 241 16.71 -9.03 -11.90
N TRP A 242 15.71 -9.47 -11.12
CA TRP A 242 15.88 -10.42 -10.04
C TRP A 242 15.79 -11.85 -10.58
N ASN A 243 16.76 -12.69 -10.23
CA ASN A 243 16.80 -14.09 -10.65
C ASN A 243 16.68 -14.99 -9.43
N THR A 244 15.94 -16.09 -9.57
CA THR A 244 15.86 -17.14 -8.55
C THR A 244 17.25 -17.72 -8.29
N VAL A 245 17.63 -17.82 -7.02
CA VAL A 245 18.81 -18.58 -6.61
C VAL A 245 18.49 -20.07 -6.76
N THR A 246 19.31 -20.79 -7.52
CA THR A 246 19.05 -22.20 -7.89
C THR A 246 19.58 -23.22 -6.88
N ASN A 247 20.30 -22.77 -5.85
CA ASN A 247 20.73 -23.63 -4.76
C ASN A 247 19.52 -24.16 -4.01
N GLU A 248 19.48 -25.46 -3.74
CA GLU A 248 18.43 -26.06 -2.92
C GLU A 248 18.51 -25.54 -1.49
N PRO A 249 17.41 -24.99 -0.92
CA PRO A 249 17.39 -24.56 0.47
C PRO A 249 17.51 -25.75 1.43
N VAL A 250 18.40 -25.63 2.41
CA VAL A 250 18.66 -26.66 3.42
C VAL A 250 18.20 -26.15 4.80
N PRO A 251 17.51 -26.98 5.60
CA PRO A 251 17.15 -26.63 6.97
C PRO A 251 18.39 -26.69 7.89
N VAL A 252 18.62 -25.65 8.68
CA VAL A 252 19.71 -25.56 9.66
C VAL A 252 19.21 -24.84 10.91
N GLY A 253 19.17 -25.53 12.05
CA GLY A 253 18.93 -24.88 13.36
C GLY A 253 17.62 -24.10 13.48
N GLY A 254 16.53 -24.55 12.84
CA GLY A 254 15.24 -23.83 12.84
C GLY A 254 15.13 -22.73 11.78
N GLN A 255 16.14 -22.61 10.92
CA GLN A 255 16.13 -21.77 9.72
C GLN A 255 16.12 -22.63 8.46
N THR A 256 15.72 -22.01 7.35
CA THR A 256 15.92 -22.51 6.00
C THR A 256 16.89 -21.57 5.31
N GLY A 257 17.83 -22.08 4.53
CA GLY A 257 18.75 -21.21 3.80
C GLY A 257 19.57 -21.89 2.72
N VAL A 258 20.31 -21.08 1.98
CA VAL A 258 21.25 -21.55 0.95
C VAL A 258 22.67 -21.17 1.34
N VAL A 259 23.62 -21.99 0.92
CA VAL A 259 25.05 -21.70 1.06
C VAL A 259 25.60 -21.35 -0.32
N LEU A 260 26.14 -20.15 -0.44
CA LEU A 260 26.72 -19.60 -1.66
C LEU A 260 28.23 -19.76 -1.64
N ALA A 261 28.78 -20.20 -2.76
CA ALA A 261 30.21 -20.37 -2.97
C ALA A 261 30.93 -19.00 -2.96
N PRO A 262 32.21 -18.94 -2.59
CA PRO A 262 32.95 -17.67 -2.44
C PRO A 262 33.16 -16.92 -3.77
N ASP A 263 33.06 -17.63 -4.89
CA ASP A 263 33.13 -17.10 -6.25
C ASP A 263 31.77 -16.63 -6.78
N THR A 264 30.70 -16.74 -5.98
CA THR A 264 29.39 -16.18 -6.34
C THR A 264 29.52 -14.66 -6.48
N PRO A 265 29.08 -14.07 -7.60
CA PRO A 265 29.11 -12.62 -7.78
C PRO A 265 28.39 -11.90 -6.63
N SER A 266 28.96 -10.78 -6.19
CA SER A 266 28.32 -9.91 -5.21
C SER A 266 26.96 -9.44 -5.72
N GLY A 267 25.95 -9.47 -4.86
CA GLY A 267 24.60 -9.04 -5.22
C GLY A 267 23.74 -8.74 -4.01
N PHE A 268 22.54 -8.26 -4.30
CA PHE A 268 21.47 -8.05 -3.34
C PHE A 268 20.60 -9.30 -3.29
N PHE A 269 20.03 -9.58 -2.12
CA PHE A 269 19.15 -10.73 -1.89
C PHE A 269 17.79 -10.27 -1.39
N ARG A 270 16.75 -10.97 -1.82
CA ARG A 270 15.39 -10.80 -1.28
C ARG A 270 14.66 -12.13 -1.28
N LEU A 271 13.63 -12.24 -0.44
CA LEU A 271 12.62 -13.28 -0.57
C LEU A 271 11.46 -12.74 -1.41
N ARG A 272 11.00 -13.55 -2.36
CA ARG A 272 9.76 -13.31 -3.11
C ARG A 272 8.76 -14.41 -2.77
N ARG A 273 7.51 -14.02 -2.56
CA ARG A 273 6.45 -14.97 -2.28
C ARG A 273 6.07 -15.71 -3.56
N GLN A 274 5.90 -17.02 -3.47
CA GLN A 274 5.31 -17.81 -4.53
C GLN A 274 3.78 -17.76 -4.45
N PRO A 275 3.08 -17.70 -5.61
CA PRO A 275 1.62 -17.77 -5.65
C PRO A 275 1.05 -19.00 -4.92
#